data_AF-A0A1G1YX57-F1
#
_entry.id   AF-A0A1G1YX57-F1
#
_cell.length_a   1.000
_cell.length_b   1.000
_cell.length_c   1.000
_cell.angle_alpha   90.00
_cell.angle_beta   90.00
_cell.angle_gamma   90.00
#
_symmetry.space_group_name_H-M   'P 1'
#
loop_
_entity.id
_entity.type
_entity.pdbx_description
1 polymer ?
#
loop_
_entity_poly.entity_id
_entity_poly.type
_entity_poly.pdbx_seq_one_letter_code
_entity_poly.pdbx_strand_id
1 'polypeptide(L)'
;MTRTKAKHNLILSVCSFFAVHLIATSNDWYRSLAWIDIPAHFLGGVMAAAIFYWFFYKNPSYFDTARSFWVTLFLVLGWTALTGVLWEFAEFLYDLGIATYSLPLKTLQFGLMDTLGDLLSDLFGGLALAIFVRLRYHR
;
A
#
# COMPACT_ATOMS: atom_id res chain seq x y z
N MET A 1 22.56 7.04 -4.56
CA MET A 1 21.72 7.64 -3.49
C MET A 1 22.22 7.11 -2.15
N THR A 2 22.41 7.94 -1.13
CA THR A 2 22.90 7.43 0.17
C THR A 2 21.79 6.69 0.91
N ARG A 3 22.17 5.68 1.72
CA ARG A 3 21.25 4.86 2.51
C ARG A 3 20.30 5.68 3.41
N THR A 4 20.75 6.85 3.88
CA THR A 4 19.96 7.78 4.71
C THR A 4 18.93 8.55 3.88
N LYS A 5 19.32 9.02 2.68
CA LYS A 5 18.42 9.72 1.75
C LYS A 5 17.27 8.81 1.29
N ALA A 6 17.55 7.55 0.98
CA ALA A 6 16.51 6.58 0.60
C ALA A 6 15.49 6.33 1.72
N LYS A 7 15.95 6.17 2.98
CA LYS A 7 15.06 6.06 4.15
C LYS A 7 14.20 7.31 4.32
N HIS A 8 14.80 8.49 4.24
CA HIS A 8 14.10 9.75 4.40
C HIS A 8 13.01 9.94 3.34
N ASN A 9 13.33 9.66 2.08
CA ASN A 9 12.37 9.74 0.98
C ASN A 9 11.21 8.76 1.17
N LEU A 10 11.47 7.53 1.59
CA LEU A 10 10.41 6.55 1.88
C LEU A 10 9.48 7.05 3.00
N ILE A 11 10.04 7.56 4.10
CA ILE A 11 9.25 8.12 5.20
C ILE A 11 8.40 9.29 4.71
N LEU A 12 8.99 10.23 3.95
CA LEU A 12 8.26 11.35 3.39
C LEU A 12 7.11 10.90 2.48
N SER A 13 7.34 9.89 1.62
CA SER A 13 6.29 9.32 0.76
C SER A 13 5.15 8.72 1.58
N VAL A 14 5.48 7.94 2.63
CA VAL A 14 4.48 7.36 3.54
C VAL A 14 3.67 8.44 4.25
N CYS A 15 4.34 9.42 4.85
CA CYS A 15 3.64 10.53 5.52
C CYS A 15 2.78 11.35 4.56
N SER A 16 3.26 11.58 3.33
CA SER A 16 2.52 12.33 2.32
C SER A 16 1.26 11.58 1.87
N PHE A 17 1.36 10.27 1.66
CA PHE A 17 0.20 9.43 1.34
C PHE A 17 -0.89 9.53 2.40
N PHE A 18 -0.53 9.35 3.68
CA PHE A 18 -1.49 9.45 4.78
C PHE A 18 -2.08 10.85 4.92
N ALA A 19 -1.29 11.91 4.70
CA ALA A 19 -1.80 13.27 4.70
C ALA A 19 -2.83 13.50 3.58
N VAL A 20 -2.56 13.01 2.37
CA VAL A 20 -3.49 13.10 1.23
C VAL A 20 -4.74 12.26 1.49
N HIS A 21 -4.61 11.04 2.00
CA HIS A 21 -5.73 10.19 2.37
C HIS A 21 -6.64 10.88 3.41
N LEU A 22 -6.06 11.47 4.46
CA LEU A 22 -6.82 12.22 5.46
C LEU A 22 -7.59 13.39 4.85
N ILE A 23 -6.98 14.15 3.93
CA ILE A 23 -7.64 15.24 3.21
C ILE A 23 -8.78 14.69 2.34
N ALA A 24 -8.55 13.61 1.60
CA ALA A 24 -9.54 12.99 0.73
C ALA A 24 -10.76 12.48 1.52
N THR A 25 -10.53 11.78 2.63
CA THR A 25 -11.56 11.31 3.56
C THR A 25 -12.35 12.47 4.15
N SER A 26 -11.67 13.53 4.61
CA SER A 26 -12.32 14.70 5.23
C SER A 26 -13.23 15.47 4.26
N ASN A 27 -12.97 15.37 2.95
CA ASN A 27 -13.76 16.02 1.90
C ASN A 27 -14.70 15.05 1.16
N ASP A 28 -14.86 13.81 1.64
CA ASP A 28 -15.72 12.77 1.01
C ASP A 28 -15.34 12.49 -0.46
N TRP A 29 -14.04 12.60 -0.79
CA TRP A 29 -13.56 12.41 -2.16
C TRP A 29 -13.64 10.96 -2.62
N TYR A 30 -13.48 10.00 -1.72
CA TYR A 30 -13.65 8.57 -2.05
C TYR A 30 -15.05 8.24 -2.56
N ARG A 31 -16.06 9.00 -2.12
CA ARG A 31 -17.43 8.86 -2.63
C ARG A 31 -17.72 9.76 -3.83
N SER A 32 -17.33 11.03 -3.75
CA SER A 32 -17.65 12.03 -4.79
C SER A 32 -16.79 11.90 -6.05
N LEU A 33 -15.59 11.31 -5.91
CA LEU A 33 -14.62 11.08 -6.97
C LEU A 33 -14.12 9.62 -6.89
N ALA A 34 -15.03 8.64 -6.87
CA ALA A 34 -14.72 7.22 -6.62
C ALA A 34 -13.55 6.62 -7.42
N TRP A 35 -13.21 7.19 -8.59
CA TRP A 35 -12.03 6.76 -9.34
C TRP A 35 -10.70 6.98 -8.61
N ILE A 36 -10.62 7.85 -7.60
CA ILE A 36 -9.38 8.13 -6.86
C ILE A 36 -8.95 6.99 -5.95
N ASP A 37 -9.85 6.05 -5.67
CA ASP A 37 -9.57 4.91 -4.81
C ASP A 37 -8.56 3.96 -5.44
N ILE A 38 -8.78 3.67 -6.72
CA ILE A 38 -7.92 2.82 -7.54
C ILE A 38 -6.44 3.30 -7.51
N PRO A 39 -6.10 4.56 -7.84
CA PRO A 39 -4.73 5.03 -7.73
C PRO A 39 -4.24 5.14 -6.29
N ALA A 40 -5.11 5.33 -5.29
CA ALA A 40 -4.71 5.30 -3.88
C ALA A 40 -4.24 3.90 -3.47
N HIS A 41 -5.02 2.85 -3.76
CA HIS A 41 -4.63 1.45 -3.53
C HIS A 41 -3.42 1.04 -4.35
N PHE A 42 -3.36 1.40 -5.63
CA PHE A 42 -2.15 1.15 -6.42
C PHE A 42 -0.89 1.75 -5.77
N LEU A 43 -0.95 3.00 -5.29
CA LEU A 43 0.16 3.63 -4.58
C LEU A 43 0.43 2.98 -3.22
N GLY A 44 -0.61 2.55 -2.50
CA GLY A 44 -0.52 1.77 -1.28
C GLY A 44 0.28 0.48 -1.50
N GLY A 45 -0.05 -0.27 -2.56
CA GLY A 45 0.67 -1.45 -2.99
C GLY A 45 2.14 -1.19 -3.36
N VAL A 46 2.41 -0.11 -4.11
CA VAL A 46 3.80 0.32 -4.41
C VAL A 46 4.55 0.60 -3.11
N MET A 47 3.94 1.30 -2.17
CA MET A 47 4.56 1.67 -0.90
C MET A 47 4.79 0.46 0.01
N ALA A 48 3.85 -0.48 0.07
CA ALA A 48 4.01 -1.75 0.77
C ALA A 48 5.22 -2.52 0.24
N ALA A 49 5.32 -2.68 -1.08
CA ALA A 49 6.46 -3.31 -1.72
C ALA A 49 7.77 -2.53 -1.48
N ALA A 50 7.75 -1.20 -1.46
CA ALA A 50 8.93 -0.38 -1.19
C ALA A 50 9.45 -0.59 0.23
N ILE A 51 8.56 -0.72 1.21
CA ILE A 51 8.90 -1.05 2.60
C ILE A 51 9.54 -2.44 2.68
N PHE A 52 8.98 -3.44 1.98
CA PHE A 52 9.57 -4.78 1.90
C PHE A 52 11.01 -4.73 1.37
N TYR A 53 11.22 -4.09 0.21
CA TYR A 53 12.54 -4.00 -0.39
C TYR A 53 13.51 -3.21 0.48
N TRP A 54 13.08 -2.10 1.08
CA TRP A 54 13.91 -1.33 2.00
C TRP A 54 14.36 -2.16 3.21
N PHE A 55 13.45 -2.93 3.82
CA PHE A 55 13.73 -3.76 4.97
C PHE A 55 14.75 -4.86 4.65
N PHE A 56 14.53 -5.63 3.59
CA PHE A 56 15.42 -6.75 3.25
C PHE A 56 16.72 -6.31 2.59
N TYR A 57 16.75 -5.19 1.86
CA TYR A 57 18.01 -4.60 1.38
C TYR A 57 18.92 -4.15 2.54
N LYS A 58 18.33 -3.75 3.68
CA LYS A 58 19.08 -3.41 4.89
C LYS A 58 19.54 -4.64 5.68
N ASN A 59 18.85 -5.75 5.52
CA ASN A 59 19.07 -6.98 6.28
C ASN A 59 19.23 -8.20 5.33
N PRO A 60 20.23 -8.21 4.43
CA PRO A 60 20.38 -9.28 3.43
C PRO A 60 20.66 -10.66 4.05
N SER A 61 21.07 -10.72 5.32
CA SER A 61 21.23 -11.97 6.07
C SER A 61 19.92 -12.72 6.30
N TYR A 62 18.78 -12.01 6.32
CA TYR A 62 17.46 -12.65 6.47
C TYR A 62 16.91 -13.12 5.13
N PHE A 63 17.07 -12.30 4.09
CA PHE A 63 16.65 -12.64 2.74
C PHE A 63 17.39 -11.77 1.72
N ASP A 64 18.08 -12.41 0.78
CA ASP A 64 18.69 -11.73 -0.36
C ASP A 64 17.68 -11.63 -1.51
N THR A 65 17.11 -10.44 -1.67
CA THR A 65 16.14 -10.11 -2.73
C THR A 65 16.67 -10.33 -4.15
N ALA A 66 17.99 -10.39 -4.35
CA ALA A 66 18.62 -10.58 -5.64
C ALA A 66 18.69 -12.06 -6.07
N ARG A 67 18.64 -12.99 -5.10
CA ARG A 67 18.98 -14.40 -5.32
C ARG A 67 18.03 -15.13 -6.26
N SER A 68 16.72 -14.89 -6.14
CA SER A 68 15.71 -15.50 -7.00
C SER A 68 14.55 -14.54 -7.20
N PHE A 69 14.38 -14.09 -8.45
CA PHE A 69 13.30 -13.16 -8.81
C PHE A 69 11.93 -13.73 -8.45
N TRP A 70 11.65 -15.00 -8.77
CA TRP A 70 10.34 -15.60 -8.52
C TRP A 70 10.03 -15.70 -7.03
N VAL A 71 11.01 -16.10 -6.20
CA VAL A 71 10.82 -16.15 -4.75
C VAL A 71 10.59 -14.74 -4.19
N THR A 72 11.41 -13.77 -4.59
CA THR A 72 11.23 -12.36 -4.20
C THR A 72 9.86 -11.83 -4.63
N LEU A 73 9.40 -12.16 -5.84
CA LEU A 73 8.11 -11.73 -6.37
C LEU A 73 6.96 -12.26 -5.51
N PHE A 74 6.92 -13.57 -5.21
CA PHE A 74 5.87 -14.13 -4.37
C PHE A 74 5.88 -13.54 -2.96
N LEU A 75 7.04 -13.29 -2.38
CA LEU A 75 7.14 -12.68 -1.05
C LEU A 75 6.68 -11.21 -1.05
N VAL A 76 7.04 -10.43 -2.07
CA VAL A 76 6.60 -9.04 -2.21
C VAL A 76 5.09 -8.96 -2.43
N LEU A 77 4.54 -9.82 -3.30
CA LEU A 77 3.10 -9.85 -3.54
C LEU A 77 2.32 -10.34 -2.32
N GLY A 78 2.84 -11.35 -1.59
CA GLY A 78 2.26 -11.80 -0.33
C GLY A 78 2.28 -10.71 0.75
N TRP A 79 3.38 -9.97 0.87
CA TRP A 79 3.48 -8.81 1.76
C TRP A 79 2.48 -7.72 1.38
N THR A 80 2.34 -7.45 0.07
CA THR A 80 1.42 -6.45 -0.46
C THR A 80 -0.04 -6.85 -0.20
N ALA A 81 -0.41 -8.10 -0.48
CA ALA A 81 -1.73 -8.64 -0.20
C ALA A 81 -2.07 -8.58 1.30
N LEU A 82 -1.13 -8.95 2.18
CA LEU A 82 -1.35 -8.85 3.62
C LEU A 82 -1.55 -7.38 4.05
N THR A 83 -0.79 -6.45 3.47
CA THR A 83 -0.95 -5.02 3.76
C THR A 83 -2.32 -4.51 3.31
N GLY A 84 -2.76 -4.86 2.11
CA GLY A 84 -4.10 -4.53 1.59
C GLY A 84 -5.20 -5.10 2.47
N VAL A 85 -5.13 -6.39 2.83
CA VAL A 85 -6.11 -7.00 3.75
C VAL A 85 -6.17 -6.27 5.09
N LEU A 86 -5.02 -5.89 5.67
CA LEU A 86 -4.99 -5.12 6.91
C LEU A 86 -5.59 -3.71 6.75
N TRP A 87 -5.49 -3.12 5.55
CA TRP A 87 -6.10 -1.85 5.22
C TRP A 87 -7.63 -1.96 5.17
N GLU A 88 -8.16 -2.94 4.46
CA GLU A 88 -9.61 -3.23 4.42
C GLU A 88 -10.19 -3.47 5.82
N PHE A 89 -9.47 -4.21 6.66
CA PHE A 89 -9.86 -4.37 8.06
C PHE A 89 -9.87 -3.04 8.83
N ALA A 90 -8.94 -2.12 8.54
CA ALA A 90 -8.93 -0.81 9.16
C ALA A 90 -10.14 0.03 8.74
N GLU A 91 -10.53 -0.01 7.46
CA GLU A 91 -11.72 0.68 6.95
C GLU A 91 -13.01 0.09 7.53
N PHE A 92 -13.12 -1.24 7.58
CA PHE A 92 -14.22 -1.92 8.25
C PHE A 92 -14.35 -1.51 9.72
N LEU A 93 -13.24 -1.50 10.47
CA LEU A 93 -13.25 -1.11 11.88
C LEU A 93 -13.58 0.36 12.07
N TYR A 94 -13.13 1.23 11.17
CA TYR A 94 -13.49 2.64 11.14
C TYR A 94 -15.00 2.82 10.97
N ASP A 95 -15.60 2.14 9.99
CA ASP A 95 -17.04 2.17 9.72
C ASP A 95 -17.86 1.59 10.88
N LEU A 96 -17.39 0.49 11.46
CA LEU A 96 -17.99 -0.12 12.64
C LEU A 96 -17.97 0.86 13.83
N GLY A 97 -16.87 1.59 14.02
CA GLY A 97 -16.76 2.63 15.04
C GLY A 97 -17.76 3.77 14.81
N ILE A 98 -17.87 4.26 13.57
CA ILE A 98 -18.86 5.29 13.21
C ILE A 98 -20.27 4.83 13.55
N ALA A 99 -20.64 3.62 13.12
CA ALA A 99 -21.97 3.07 13.36
C ALA A 99 -22.24 2.85 14.86
N THR A 100 -21.28 2.31 15.59
CA THR A 100 -21.40 2.01 17.03
C THR A 100 -21.60 3.28 17.87
N TYR A 101 -20.88 4.34 17.54
CA TYR A 101 -20.89 5.59 18.32
C TYR A 101 -21.74 6.70 17.70
N SER A 102 -22.48 6.42 16.62
CA SER A 102 -23.30 7.39 15.88
C SER A 102 -22.52 8.66 15.51
N LEU A 103 -21.27 8.51 15.10
CA LEU A 103 -20.40 9.64 14.76
C LEU A 103 -20.89 10.29 13.46
N PRO A 104 -20.86 11.63 13.33
CA PRO A 104 -21.24 12.34 12.10
C PRO A 104 -20.14 12.29 11.04
N LEU A 105 -19.51 11.13 10.85
CA LEU A 105 -18.42 10.88 9.91
C LEU A 105 -18.93 10.06 8.71
N LYS A 106 -18.18 10.06 7.61
CA LYS A 106 -18.50 9.31 6.39
C LYS A 106 -17.84 7.94 6.45
N THR A 107 -18.52 6.91 5.97
CA THR A 107 -17.96 5.56 5.88
C THR A 107 -16.95 5.46 4.73
N LEU A 108 -15.99 4.55 4.88
CA LEU A 108 -14.88 4.32 3.96
C LEU A 108 -14.95 3.00 3.21
N GLN A 109 -15.60 1.96 3.74
CA GLN A 109 -15.69 0.68 3.04
C GLN A 109 -16.95 0.62 2.18
N PHE A 110 -16.83 0.51 0.85
CA PHE A 110 -17.99 0.52 -0.07
C PHE A 110 -18.50 -0.86 -0.49
N GLY A 111 -17.98 -1.92 0.15
CA GLY A 111 -18.51 -3.29 0.09
C GLY A 111 -17.63 -4.27 -0.67
N LEU A 112 -18.11 -5.48 -0.91
CA LEU A 112 -17.26 -6.58 -1.40
C LEU A 112 -16.61 -6.31 -2.76
N MET A 113 -17.33 -5.69 -3.70
CA MET A 113 -16.79 -5.43 -5.04
C MET A 113 -15.64 -4.42 -5.01
N ASP A 114 -15.76 -3.44 -4.13
CA ASP A 114 -14.79 -2.38 -3.85
C ASP A 114 -13.51 -2.98 -3.26
N THR A 115 -13.65 -3.65 -2.11
CA THR A 115 -12.58 -4.42 -1.44
C THR A 115 -11.82 -5.34 -2.38
N LEU A 116 -12.51 -6.08 -3.27
CA LEU A 116 -11.82 -6.96 -4.22
C LEU A 116 -11.04 -6.17 -5.30
N GLY A 117 -11.56 -5.02 -5.72
CA GLY A 117 -10.89 -4.09 -6.61
C GLY A 117 -9.67 -3.41 -5.97
N ASP A 118 -9.77 -3.09 -4.69
CA ASP A 118 -8.73 -2.48 -3.88
C ASP A 118 -7.55 -3.43 -3.66
N LEU A 119 -7.84 -4.65 -3.21
CA LEU A 119 -6.84 -5.71 -3.09
C LEU A 119 -6.15 -6.03 -4.42
N LEU A 120 -6.89 -5.99 -5.54
CA LEU A 120 -6.31 -6.18 -6.86
C LEU A 120 -5.41 -5.00 -7.27
N SER A 121 -5.83 -3.77 -6.96
CA SER A 121 -5.06 -2.56 -7.24
C SER A 121 -3.76 -2.51 -6.42
N ASP A 122 -3.82 -2.91 -5.14
CA ASP A 122 -2.65 -3.09 -4.28
C ASP A 122 -1.65 -4.07 -4.91
N LEU A 123 -2.12 -5.24 -5.34
CA LEU A 123 -1.29 -6.25 -5.99
C LEU A 123 -0.63 -5.72 -7.27
N PHE A 124 -1.35 -4.96 -8.10
CA PHE A 124 -0.76 -4.33 -9.28
C PHE A 124 0.32 -3.31 -8.92
N GLY A 125 0.12 -2.54 -7.85
CA GLY A 125 1.13 -1.63 -7.32
C GLY A 125 2.40 -2.36 -6.88
N GLY A 126 2.24 -3.42 -6.08
CA GLY A 126 3.36 -4.25 -5.62
C GLY A 126 4.10 -4.93 -6.78
N LEU A 127 3.37 -5.46 -7.76
CA LEU A 127 3.92 -6.07 -8.97
C LEU A 127 4.72 -5.07 -9.79
N ALA A 128 4.18 -3.87 -10.01
CA ALA A 128 4.85 -2.82 -10.78
C ALA A 128 6.21 -2.46 -10.17
N LEU A 129 6.28 -2.31 -8.84
CA LEU A 129 7.55 -2.02 -8.18
C LEU A 129 8.52 -3.21 -8.24
N ALA A 130 8.05 -4.44 -8.07
CA ALA A 130 8.91 -5.62 -8.17
C ALA A 130 9.57 -5.76 -9.55
N ILE A 131 8.79 -5.53 -10.62
CA ILE A 131 9.31 -5.51 -12.00
C ILE A 131 10.32 -4.37 -12.17
N PHE A 132 10.00 -3.17 -11.71
CA PHE A 132 10.90 -2.03 -11.78
C PHE A 132 12.25 -2.32 -11.11
N VAL A 133 12.24 -2.88 -9.89
CA VAL A 133 13.45 -3.22 -9.14
C VAL A 133 14.27 -4.26 -9.90
N ARG A 134 13.64 -5.31 -10.45
CA ARG A 134 14.31 -6.33 -11.27
C ARG A 134 15.02 -5.71 -12.47
N LEU A 135 14.32 -4.90 -13.26
CA LEU A 135 14.86 -4.29 -14.48
C LEU A 135 15.97 -3.27 -14.23
N ARG A 136 15.94 -2.59 -13.06
CA ARG A 136 16.87 -1.52 -12.73
C ARG A 136 18.12 -2.00 -12.00
N TYR A 137 18.01 -3.01 -11.13
CA TYR A 137 19.08 -3.38 -10.20
C TYR A 137 19.59 -4.82 -10.34
N HIS A 138 18.87 -5.70 -11.01
CA HIS A 138 19.19 -7.13 -11.09
C HIS A 138 19.10 -7.67 -12.52
N ARG A 139 19.60 -6.90 -13.49
CA ARG A 139 19.73 -7.36 -14.89
C ARG A 139 20.62 -8.59 -14.98
#